data_AF-A0A535U6B0-F1
#
_entry.id   AF-A0A535U6B0-F1
#
_cell.length_a   1.000
_cell.length_b   1.000
_cell.length_c   1.000
_cell.angle_alpha   90.00
_cell.angle_beta   90.00
_cell.angle_gamma   90.00
#
_symmetry.space_group_name_H-M   'P 1'
#
loop_
_entity.id
_entity.type
_entity.pdbx_description
1 polymer ?
#
loop_
_entity_poly.entity_id
_entity_poly.type
_entity_poly.pdbx_seq_one_letter_code
_entity_poly.pdbx_strand_id
1 'polypeptide(L)'
;MQAQRQQSQDEIIEALQRQVDELTKANFLLEDQLARKEQFIAMVAHELRGPLTPIISYAQMVARPAQRPETIQRGSRVIVGQARRLTRLVNDLLDSSRLNSGQFALSREACDIVELAKEVVEELRPVAPYHTLVLDAPAKPIIGKWDRGRLEQVLGNLLENAIKYSDERTNVTVRAWEDEDGAHVSV
;
A
#
# COMPACT_ATOMS: atom_id res chain seq x y z
N MET A 1 -3.69 68.10 5.04
CA MET A 1 -4.81 67.26 4.54
C MET A 1 -4.46 66.47 3.27
N GLN A 2 -3.85 67.06 2.21
CA GLN A 2 -3.45 66.30 1.01
C GLN A 2 -2.38 65.23 1.26
N ALA A 3 -1.31 65.55 2.01
CA ALA A 3 -0.23 64.59 2.30
C ALA A 3 -0.72 63.36 3.10
N GLN A 4 -1.63 63.58 4.05
CA GLN A 4 -2.23 62.52 4.87
C GLN A 4 -3.18 61.61 4.06
N ARG A 5 -3.81 62.17 3.01
CA ARG A 5 -4.64 61.41 2.07
C ARG A 5 -3.80 60.59 1.09
N GLN A 6 -2.66 61.13 0.66
CA GLN A 6 -1.71 60.42 -0.20
C GLN A 6 -1.06 59.25 0.55
N GLN A 7 -0.59 59.48 1.79
CA GLN A 7 -0.01 58.45 2.63
C GLN A 7 -0.99 57.30 2.93
N SER A 8 -2.25 57.64 3.22
CA SER A 8 -3.30 56.63 3.40
C SER A 8 -3.63 55.85 2.13
N GLN A 9 -3.54 56.47 0.94
CA GLN A 9 -3.72 55.78 -0.34
C GLN A 9 -2.57 54.81 -0.63
N ASP A 10 -1.33 55.21 -0.36
CA ASP A 10 -0.15 54.38 -0.56
C ASP A 10 -0.17 53.15 0.37
N GLU A 11 -0.57 53.33 1.64
CA GLU A 11 -0.76 52.22 2.59
C GLU A 11 -1.84 51.23 2.13
N ILE A 12 -2.95 51.71 1.57
CA ILE A 12 -4.00 50.85 1.01
C ILE A 12 -3.49 50.08 -0.22
N ILE A 13 -2.72 50.72 -1.10
CA ILE A 13 -2.15 50.08 -2.29
C ILE A 13 -1.17 48.98 -1.88
N GLU A 14 -0.29 49.25 -0.91
CA GLU A 14 0.64 48.23 -0.40
C GLU A 14 -0.11 47.06 0.25
N ALA A 15 -1.13 47.33 1.07
CA ALA A 15 -1.94 46.29 1.70
C ALA A 15 -2.67 45.43 0.66
N LEU A 16 -3.22 46.06 -0.40
CA LEU A 16 -3.87 45.36 -1.50
C LEU A 16 -2.89 44.49 -2.28
N GLN A 17 -1.68 44.99 -2.57
CA GLN A 17 -0.62 44.22 -3.23
C GLN A 17 -0.22 42.98 -2.42
N ARG A 18 -0.06 43.12 -1.09
CA ARG A 18 0.23 41.98 -0.21
C ARG A 18 -0.88 40.92 -0.25
N GLN A 19 -2.15 41.34 -0.24
CA GLN A 19 -3.28 40.41 -0.36
C GLN A 19 -3.32 39.71 -1.72
N VAL A 20 -3.04 40.44 -2.81
CA VAL A 20 -2.93 39.84 -4.14
C VAL A 20 -1.83 38.79 -4.18
N ASP A 21 -0.64 39.10 -3.64
CA ASP A 21 0.47 38.15 -3.58
C ASP A 21 0.16 36.91 -2.75
N GLU A 22 -0.52 37.08 -1.59
CA GLU A 22 -0.99 35.97 -0.76
C GLU A 22 -2.02 35.10 -1.50
N LEU A 23 -2.99 35.71 -2.16
CA LEU A 23 -4.00 34.98 -2.96
C LEU A 23 -3.36 34.24 -4.13
N THR A 24 -2.40 34.85 -4.82
CA THR A 24 -1.67 34.19 -5.91
C THR A 24 -0.89 32.99 -5.41
N LYS A 25 -0.20 33.11 -4.27
CA LYS A 25 0.49 31.97 -3.63
C LYS A 25 -0.48 30.87 -3.21
N ALA A 26 -1.62 31.22 -2.61
CA ALA A 26 -2.64 30.27 -2.22
C ALA A 26 -3.27 29.56 -3.43
N ASN A 27 -3.57 30.29 -4.50
CA ASN A 27 -4.08 29.71 -5.75
C ASN A 27 -3.06 28.75 -6.37
N PHE A 28 -1.78 29.12 -6.43
CA PHE A 28 -0.75 28.23 -6.93
C PHE A 28 -0.65 26.93 -6.12
N LEU A 29 -0.73 27.01 -4.79
CA LEU A 29 -0.76 25.82 -3.92
C LEU A 29 -2.01 24.96 -4.17
N LEU A 30 -3.17 25.57 -4.37
CA LEU A 30 -4.41 24.86 -4.68
C LEU A 30 -4.32 24.17 -6.05
N GLU A 31 -3.79 24.84 -7.06
CA GLU A 31 -3.58 24.27 -8.40
C GLU A 31 -2.61 23.08 -8.36
N ASP A 32 -1.50 23.18 -7.62
CA ASP A 32 -0.56 22.06 -7.42
C ASP A 32 -1.24 20.87 -6.71
N GLN A 33 -2.04 21.14 -5.67
CA GLN A 33 -2.80 20.09 -4.97
C GLN A 33 -3.83 19.41 -5.89
N LEU A 34 -4.54 20.18 -6.71
CA LEU A 34 -5.50 19.66 -7.68
C LEU A 34 -4.79 18.80 -8.72
N ALA A 35 -3.68 19.27 -9.29
CA ALA A 35 -2.89 18.52 -10.27
C ALA A 35 -2.38 17.19 -9.70
N ARG A 36 -1.86 17.17 -8.46
CA ARG A 36 -1.45 15.93 -7.78
C ARG A 36 -2.61 14.97 -7.57
N LYS A 37 -3.79 15.48 -7.20
CA LYS A 37 -4.99 14.67 -7.03
C LYS A 37 -5.45 14.06 -8.35
N GLU A 38 -5.45 14.83 -9.44
CA GLU A 38 -5.78 14.32 -10.77
C GLU A 38 -4.79 13.25 -11.23
N GLN A 39 -3.49 13.47 -11.04
CA GLN A 39 -2.45 12.48 -11.33
C GLN A 39 -2.64 11.20 -10.51
N PHE A 40 -2.96 11.33 -9.22
CA PHE A 40 -3.25 10.18 -8.36
C PHE A 40 -4.47 9.39 -8.87
N ILE A 41 -5.58 10.05 -9.20
CA ILE A 41 -6.78 9.40 -9.75
C ILE A 41 -6.46 8.67 -11.07
N ALA A 42 -5.71 9.32 -11.97
CA ALA A 42 -5.32 8.72 -13.24
C ALA A 42 -4.45 7.47 -13.04
N MET A 43 -3.49 7.53 -12.13
CA MET A 43 -2.63 6.40 -11.75
C MET A 43 -3.44 5.23 -11.17
N VAL A 44 -4.36 5.52 -10.24
CA VAL A 44 -5.26 4.50 -9.66
C VAL A 44 -6.09 3.83 -10.76
N ALA A 45 -6.69 4.60 -11.66
CA ALA A 45 -7.49 4.05 -12.74
C ALA A 45 -6.66 3.14 -13.67
N HIS A 46 -5.39 3.46 -13.90
CA HIS A 46 -4.47 2.63 -14.67
C HIS A 46 -4.13 1.32 -13.94
N GLU A 47 -3.73 1.41 -12.67
CA GLU A 47 -3.38 0.24 -11.84
C GLU A 47 -4.54 -0.74 -11.65
N LEU A 48 -5.79 -0.24 -11.56
CA LEU A 48 -6.99 -1.07 -11.48
C LEU A 48 -7.37 -1.70 -12.82
N ARG A 49 -7.12 -1.02 -13.95
CA ARG A 49 -7.35 -1.57 -15.29
C ARG A 49 -6.46 -2.78 -15.57
N GLY A 50 -5.22 -2.76 -15.06
CA GLY A 50 -4.24 -3.83 -15.20
C GLY A 50 -4.78 -5.22 -14.83
N PRO A 51 -5.22 -5.48 -13.59
CA PRO A 51 -5.77 -6.77 -13.17
C PRO A 51 -7.19 -7.02 -13.68
N LEU A 52 -7.99 -5.97 -13.93
CA LEU A 52 -9.36 -6.12 -14.44
C LEU A 52 -9.39 -6.66 -15.87
N THR A 53 -8.44 -6.26 -16.73
CA THR A 53 -8.41 -6.67 -18.14
C THR A 53 -8.27 -8.19 -18.29
N PRO A 54 -7.29 -8.87 -17.67
CA PRO A 54 -7.20 -10.33 -17.70
C PRO A 54 -8.42 -11.02 -17.07
N ILE A 55 -9.01 -10.47 -15.99
CA ILE A 55 -10.22 -11.05 -15.40
C ILE A 55 -11.33 -11.16 -16.47
N ILE A 56 -11.60 -10.07 -17.17
CA ILE A 56 -12.64 -10.03 -18.21
C ILE A 56 -12.28 -10.98 -19.35
N SER A 57 -11.04 -10.93 -19.86
CA SER A 57 -10.63 -11.78 -20.99
C SER A 57 -10.71 -13.28 -20.66
N TYR A 58 -10.24 -13.69 -19.49
CA TYR A 58 -10.32 -15.09 -19.06
C TYR A 58 -11.74 -15.51 -18.71
N ALA A 59 -12.57 -14.63 -18.12
CA ALA A 59 -13.98 -14.92 -17.89
C ALA A 59 -14.72 -15.14 -19.22
N GLN A 60 -14.48 -14.29 -20.22
CA GLN A 60 -15.02 -14.46 -21.57
C GLN A 60 -14.54 -15.76 -22.23
N MET A 61 -13.28 -16.15 -22.02
CA MET A 61 -12.73 -17.40 -22.55
C MET A 61 -13.39 -18.62 -21.89
N VAL A 62 -13.55 -18.61 -20.56
CA VAL A 62 -14.17 -19.69 -19.77
C VAL A 62 -15.66 -19.82 -20.08
N ALA A 63 -16.35 -18.70 -20.35
CA ALA A 63 -17.78 -18.70 -20.68
C ALA A 63 -18.12 -19.28 -22.06
N ARG A 64 -17.12 -19.53 -22.93
CA ARG A 64 -17.38 -20.13 -24.25
C ARG A 64 -17.82 -21.60 -24.12
N PRO A 65 -18.81 -22.04 -24.91
CA PRO A 65 -19.24 -23.44 -24.89
C PRO A 65 -18.14 -24.39 -25.35
N ALA A 66 -18.25 -25.66 -24.93
CA ALA A 66 -17.34 -26.75 -25.29
C ALA A 66 -15.85 -26.52 -24.96
N GLN A 67 -15.54 -25.75 -23.92
CA GLN A 67 -14.16 -25.59 -23.47
C GLN A 67 -13.59 -26.84 -22.80
N ARG A 68 -12.30 -27.08 -23.01
CA ARG A 68 -11.58 -28.16 -22.34
C ARG A 68 -11.50 -27.89 -20.82
N PRO A 69 -11.64 -28.92 -19.97
CA PRO A 69 -11.52 -28.75 -18.51
C PRO A 69 -10.23 -28.03 -18.06
N GLU A 70 -9.11 -28.30 -18.75
CA GLU A 70 -7.82 -27.64 -18.50
C GLU A 70 -7.87 -26.12 -18.74
N THR A 71 -8.56 -25.68 -19.81
CA THR A 71 -8.75 -24.26 -20.15
C THR A 71 -9.60 -23.57 -19.08
N ILE A 72 -10.66 -24.23 -18.61
CA ILE A 72 -11.52 -23.74 -17.54
C ILE A 72 -10.70 -23.59 -16.26
N GLN A 73 -9.98 -24.63 -15.86
CA GLN A 73 -9.17 -24.62 -14.63
C GLN A 73 -8.08 -23.54 -14.67
N ARG A 74 -7.39 -23.39 -15.80
CA ARG A 74 -6.40 -22.33 -15.99
C ARG A 74 -7.04 -20.95 -15.91
N GLY A 75 -8.16 -20.74 -16.59
CA GLY A 75 -8.86 -19.45 -16.58
C GLY A 75 -9.37 -19.08 -15.19
N SER A 76 -9.98 -20.02 -14.47
CA SER A 76 -10.42 -19.80 -13.09
C SER A 76 -9.26 -19.43 -12.17
N ARG A 77 -8.08 -20.09 -12.29
CA ARG A 77 -6.88 -19.72 -11.51
C ARG A 77 -6.42 -18.30 -11.80
N VAL A 78 -6.38 -17.89 -13.06
CA VAL A 78 -5.99 -16.52 -13.44
C VAL A 78 -6.99 -15.50 -12.89
N ILE A 79 -8.30 -15.74 -13.04
CA ILE A 79 -9.35 -14.85 -12.52
C ILE A 79 -9.20 -14.66 -11.01
N VAL A 80 -9.07 -15.75 -10.25
CA VAL A 80 -8.92 -15.68 -8.79
C VAL A 80 -7.64 -14.93 -8.40
N GLY A 81 -6.51 -15.21 -9.07
CA GLY A 81 -5.25 -14.52 -8.80
C GLY A 81 -5.33 -13.01 -9.04
N GLN A 82 -5.95 -12.59 -10.15
CA GLN A 82 -6.12 -11.18 -10.47
C GLN A 82 -7.15 -10.48 -9.57
N ALA A 83 -8.22 -11.18 -9.17
CA ALA A 83 -9.18 -10.66 -8.20
C ALA A 83 -8.51 -10.40 -6.84
N ARG A 84 -7.67 -11.33 -6.36
CA ARG A 84 -6.87 -11.13 -5.14
C ARG A 84 -5.90 -9.95 -5.27
N ARG A 85 -5.25 -9.79 -6.43
CA ARG A 85 -4.41 -8.60 -6.70
C ARG A 85 -5.22 -7.31 -6.66
N LEU A 86 -6.40 -7.29 -7.25
CA LEU A 86 -7.29 -6.13 -7.24
C LEU A 86 -7.73 -5.78 -5.81
N THR A 87 -8.09 -6.77 -4.99
CA THR A 87 -8.42 -6.56 -3.57
C THR A 87 -7.26 -5.93 -2.80
N ARG A 88 -6.02 -6.41 -2.99
CA ARG A 88 -4.83 -5.81 -2.37
C ARG A 88 -4.66 -4.34 -2.79
N LEU A 89 -4.71 -4.04 -4.10
CA LEU A 89 -4.61 -2.66 -4.60
C LEU A 89 -5.68 -1.74 -4.00
N VAL A 90 -6.92 -2.20 -3.89
CA VAL A 90 -7.99 -1.40 -3.27
C VAL A 90 -7.70 -1.13 -1.79
N ASN A 91 -7.25 -2.14 -1.05
CA ASN A 91 -6.89 -1.99 0.36
C ASN A 91 -5.71 -1.01 0.53
N ASP A 92 -4.66 -1.14 -0.28
CA ASP A 92 -3.49 -0.26 -0.24
C ASP A 92 -3.88 1.21 -0.52
N LEU A 93 -4.84 1.44 -1.43
CA LEU A 93 -5.36 2.78 -1.72
C LEU A 93 -6.20 3.34 -0.58
N LEU A 94 -7.03 2.52 0.07
CA LEU A 94 -7.81 2.92 1.25
C LEU A 94 -6.87 3.25 2.42
N ASP A 95 -5.83 2.45 2.63
CA ASP A 95 -4.83 2.70 3.67
C ASP A 95 -4.03 3.97 3.39
N SER A 96 -3.60 4.18 2.14
CA SER A 96 -2.92 5.42 1.73
C SER A 96 -3.79 6.67 1.94
N SER A 97 -5.08 6.58 1.61
CA SER A 97 -6.04 7.67 1.85
C SER A 97 -6.22 7.99 3.34
N ARG A 98 -6.29 6.96 4.18
CA ARG A 98 -6.37 7.12 5.65
C ARG A 98 -5.10 7.72 6.23
N LEU A 99 -3.92 7.32 5.72
CA LEU A 99 -2.64 7.89 6.12
C LEU A 99 -2.56 9.38 5.79
N ASN A 100 -2.91 9.76 4.56
CA ASN A 100 -2.87 11.16 4.11
C ASN A 100 -3.88 12.06 4.83
N SER A 101 -5.01 11.51 5.29
CA SER A 101 -6.02 12.25 6.04
C SER A 101 -5.77 12.27 7.56
N GLY A 102 -4.69 11.64 8.05
CA GLY A 102 -4.40 11.51 9.48
C GLY A 102 -5.38 10.60 10.23
N GLN A 103 -6.23 9.86 9.52
CA GLN A 103 -7.23 8.95 10.09
C GLN A 103 -6.72 7.51 10.23
N PHE A 104 -5.43 7.28 9.98
CA PHE A 104 -4.82 5.97 10.14
C PHE A 104 -4.55 5.69 11.62
N ALA A 105 -5.50 5.02 12.26
CA ALA A 105 -5.36 4.55 13.63
C ALA A 105 -4.83 3.11 13.67
N LEU A 106 -3.82 2.88 14.52
CA LEU A 106 -3.33 1.53 14.83
C LEU A 106 -4.09 0.97 16.03
N SER A 107 -4.65 -0.22 15.88
CA SER A 107 -5.27 -0.96 16.98
C SER A 107 -4.19 -1.77 17.70
N ARG A 108 -3.44 -1.12 18.60
CA ARG A 108 -2.31 -1.77 19.29
C ARG A 108 -2.79 -2.62 20.46
N GLU A 109 -2.55 -3.92 20.36
CA GLU A 109 -2.86 -4.93 21.38
C GLU A 109 -1.63 -5.80 21.68
N ALA A 110 -1.70 -6.59 22.75
CA ALA A 110 -0.62 -7.53 23.06
C ALA A 110 -0.52 -8.57 21.94
N CYS A 111 0.63 -8.63 21.29
CA CYS A 111 0.90 -9.52 20.17
C CYS A 111 2.30 -10.11 20.35
N ASP A 112 2.49 -11.37 19.97
CA ASP A 112 3.81 -12.00 19.85
C ASP A 112 4.25 -11.97 18.39
N ILE A 113 5.36 -11.29 18.08
CA ILE A 113 5.87 -11.20 16.70
C ILE A 113 6.48 -12.52 16.22
N VAL A 114 6.93 -13.39 17.14
CA VAL A 114 7.47 -14.70 16.77
C VAL A 114 6.35 -15.60 16.28
N GLU A 115 5.23 -15.65 17.00
CA GLU A 115 4.03 -16.36 16.59
C GLU A 115 3.47 -15.81 15.27
N LEU A 116 3.36 -14.48 15.15
CA LEU A 116 2.92 -13.85 13.91
C LEU A 116 3.80 -14.22 12.71
N ALA A 117 5.13 -14.12 12.86
CA ALA A 117 6.06 -14.46 11.79
C ALA A 117 5.95 -15.92 11.37
N LYS A 118 5.74 -16.82 12.34
CA LYS A 118 5.51 -18.23 12.08
C LYS A 118 4.22 -18.47 11.29
N GLU A 119 3.12 -17.83 11.66
CA GLU A 119 1.85 -17.96 10.94
C GLU A 119 1.96 -17.49 9.48
N VAL A 120 2.57 -16.32 9.25
CA VAL A 120 2.76 -15.78 7.90
C VAL A 120 3.64 -16.70 7.04
N VAL A 121 4.72 -17.25 7.61
CA VAL A 121 5.59 -18.22 6.92
C VAL A 121 4.82 -19.49 6.55
N GLU A 122 4.02 -20.03 7.47
CA GLU A 122 3.21 -21.23 7.19
C GLU A 122 2.08 -20.97 6.19
N GLU A 123 1.46 -19.79 6.21
CA GLU A 123 0.45 -19.39 5.23
C GLU A 123 1.03 -19.31 3.80
N LEU A 124 2.25 -18.78 3.66
CA LEU A 124 2.89 -18.56 2.36
C LEU A 124 3.67 -19.79 1.85
N ARG A 125 3.94 -20.79 2.69
CA ARG A 125 4.63 -22.04 2.31
C ARG A 125 3.97 -22.75 1.11
N PRO A 126 2.64 -22.92 1.01
CA PRO A 126 2.00 -23.61 -0.12
C PRO A 126 2.08 -22.86 -1.45
N VAL A 127 2.22 -21.54 -1.41
CA VAL A 127 2.32 -20.70 -2.62
C VAL A 127 3.75 -20.47 -3.08
N ALA A 128 4.73 -20.98 -2.34
CA ALA A 128 6.16 -20.90 -2.63
C ALA A 128 6.80 -22.30 -2.89
N PRO A 129 6.25 -23.15 -3.78
CA PRO A 129 6.67 -24.56 -3.92
C PRO A 129 8.12 -24.75 -4.39
N TYR A 130 8.73 -23.70 -4.94
CA TYR A 130 10.11 -23.71 -5.42
C TYR A 130 11.08 -23.00 -4.47
N HIS A 131 10.64 -22.50 -3.33
CA HIS A 131 11.48 -21.80 -2.36
C HIS A 131 11.50 -22.54 -1.02
N THR A 132 12.60 -22.43 -0.30
CA THR A 132 12.66 -22.89 1.10
C THR A 132 12.41 -21.70 2.00
N LEU A 133 11.26 -21.69 2.68
CA LEU A 133 10.97 -20.66 3.69
C LEU A 133 11.57 -21.10 5.03
N VAL A 134 12.42 -20.25 5.60
CA VAL A 134 13.11 -20.47 6.87
C VAL A 134 12.65 -19.39 7.86
N LEU A 135 12.28 -19.80 9.07
CA LEU A 135 12.06 -18.91 10.19
C LEU A 135 13.23 -19.03 11.17
N ASP A 136 13.93 -17.93 11.40
CA ASP A 136 15.00 -17.81 12.39
C ASP A 136 14.53 -16.83 13.49
N ALA A 137 14.08 -17.39 14.61
CA ALA A 137 13.51 -16.64 15.72
C ALA A 137 13.86 -17.32 17.04
N PRO A 138 13.93 -16.57 18.16
CA PRO A 138 14.16 -17.16 19.47
C PRO A 138 13.00 -18.08 19.87
N ALA A 139 13.30 -19.07 20.71
CA ALA A 139 12.26 -19.95 21.27
C ALA A 139 11.33 -19.25 22.27
N LYS A 140 11.72 -18.06 22.76
CA LYS A 140 10.92 -17.25 23.67
C LYS A 140 10.04 -16.28 22.86
N PRO A 141 8.80 -16.04 23.30
CA PRO A 141 7.93 -15.06 22.66
C PRO A 141 8.50 -13.65 22.83
N ILE A 142 8.31 -12.80 21.83
CA ILE A 142 8.64 -11.36 21.90
C ILE A 142 7.30 -10.64 21.89
N ILE A 143 6.84 -10.21 23.07
CA ILE A 143 5.48 -9.66 23.26
C ILE A 143 5.55 -8.14 23.36
N GLY A 144 4.78 -7.45 22.52
CA GLY A 144 4.64 -6.00 22.57
C GLY A 144 3.23 -5.54 22.23
N LYS A 145 3.01 -4.21 22.30
CA LYS A 145 1.73 -3.59 21.92
C LYS A 145 1.76 -3.17 20.46
N TRP A 146 1.24 -4.02 19.59
CA TRP A 146 1.28 -3.84 18.14
C TRP A 146 -0.09 -4.08 17.51
N ASP A 147 -0.27 -3.56 16.31
CA ASP A 147 -1.44 -3.89 15.50
C ASP A 147 -1.09 -5.15 14.70
N ARG A 148 -1.60 -6.29 15.16
CA ARG A 148 -1.29 -7.60 14.59
C ARG A 148 -1.60 -7.66 13.10
N GLY A 149 -2.79 -7.23 12.70
CA GLY A 149 -3.23 -7.29 11.30
C GLY A 149 -2.37 -6.43 10.39
N ARG A 150 -1.87 -5.28 10.88
CA ARG A 150 -0.94 -4.44 10.11
C ARG A 150 0.44 -5.06 9.99
N LEU A 151 0.96 -5.67 11.05
CA LEU A 151 2.24 -6.38 10.97
C LEU A 151 2.14 -7.62 10.06
N GLU A 152 1.04 -8.35 10.12
CA GLU A 152 0.73 -9.48 9.23
C GLU A 152 0.77 -9.03 7.75
N GLN A 153 0.09 -7.93 7.43
CA GLN A 153 0.07 -7.35 6.10
C GLN A 153 1.46 -6.94 5.63
N VAL A 154 2.25 -6.26 6.47
CA VAL A 154 3.62 -5.84 6.13
C VAL A 154 4.50 -7.05 5.88
N LEU A 155 4.50 -8.02 6.80
CA LEU A 155 5.35 -9.20 6.69
C LEU A 155 4.96 -10.08 5.49
N GLY A 156 3.66 -10.26 5.26
CA GLY A 156 3.13 -10.97 4.09
C GLY A 156 3.57 -10.30 2.80
N ASN A 157 3.46 -8.97 2.69
CA ASN A 157 3.90 -8.22 1.52
C ASN A 157 5.42 -8.36 1.26
N LEU A 158 6.24 -8.31 2.32
CA LEU A 158 7.68 -8.49 2.21
C LEU A 158 8.05 -9.92 1.77
N LEU A 159 7.41 -10.94 2.35
CA LEU A 159 7.65 -12.34 2.03
C LEU A 159 7.17 -12.71 0.63
N GLU A 160 5.99 -12.25 0.21
CA GLU A 160 5.52 -12.40 -1.16
C GLU A 160 6.45 -11.73 -2.18
N ASN A 161 6.99 -10.55 -1.85
CA ASN A 161 7.98 -9.90 -2.71
C ASN A 161 9.26 -10.71 -2.78
N ALA A 162 9.79 -11.20 -1.66
CA ALA A 162 10.97 -12.03 -1.65
C ALA A 162 10.78 -13.26 -2.56
N ILE A 163 9.68 -14.02 -2.38
CA ILE A 163 9.36 -15.20 -3.20
C ILE A 163 9.23 -14.87 -4.70
N LYS A 164 8.65 -13.71 -5.03
CA LYS A 164 8.38 -13.31 -6.41
C LYS A 164 9.65 -12.85 -7.14
N TYR A 165 10.57 -12.21 -6.43
CA TYR A 165 11.73 -11.55 -7.02
C TYR A 165 13.06 -12.29 -6.77
N SER A 166 13.07 -13.34 -5.94
CA SER A 166 14.21 -14.24 -5.81
C SER A 166 14.23 -15.32 -6.90
N ASP A 167 15.42 -15.83 -7.21
CA ASP A 167 15.57 -16.99 -8.08
C ASP A 167 14.94 -18.23 -7.44
N GLU A 168 14.40 -19.12 -8.27
CA GLU A 168 13.88 -20.41 -7.79
C GLU A 168 14.95 -21.19 -7.01
N ARG A 169 14.51 -21.95 -6.00
CA ARG A 169 15.33 -22.79 -5.12
C ARG A 169 16.25 -22.02 -4.18
N THR A 170 16.03 -20.72 -4.01
CA THR A 170 16.68 -19.93 -2.96
C THR A 170 15.96 -20.09 -1.62
N ASN A 171 16.71 -19.86 -0.55
CA ASN A 171 16.16 -19.79 0.80
C ASN A 171 15.71 -18.36 1.08
N VAL A 172 14.45 -18.19 1.48
CA VAL A 172 13.92 -16.92 1.96
C VAL A 172 13.80 -17.02 3.48
N THR A 173 14.51 -16.15 4.20
CA THR A 173 14.67 -16.27 5.66
C THR A 173 13.97 -15.13 6.38
N VAL A 174 12.89 -15.45 7.09
CA VAL A 174 12.26 -14.52 8.01
C VAL A 174 13.02 -14.58 9.35
N ARG A 175 13.53 -13.44 9.81
CA ARG A 175 14.19 -13.30 11.11
C ARG A 175 13.37 -12.45 12.05
N ALA A 176 13.22 -12.88 13.30
CA ALA A 176 12.64 -12.09 14.38
C ALA A 176 13.60 -12.07 15.57
N TRP A 177 13.92 -10.88 16.10
CA TRP A 177 14.79 -10.73 17.26
C TRP A 177 14.41 -9.51 18.09
N GLU A 178 14.95 -9.42 19.30
CA GLU A 178 14.81 -8.27 20.19
C GLU A 178 16.22 -7.83 20.62
N ASP A 179 16.46 -6.52 20.61
CA ASP A 179 17.67 -5.87 21.11
C ASP A 179 17.31 -4.64 21.96
N GLU A 180 18.30 -3.78 22.28
CA GLU A 180 18.10 -2.59 23.12
C GLU A 180 17.16 -1.56 22.48
N ASP A 181 17.04 -1.52 21.15
CA ASP A 181 16.19 -0.59 20.42
C ASP A 181 14.74 -1.09 20.26
N GLY A 182 14.52 -2.39 20.49
CA GLY A 182 13.21 -3.02 20.54
C GLY A 182 13.12 -4.32 19.75
N ALA A 183 11.90 -4.63 19.30
CA ALA A 183 11.59 -5.84 18.55
C ALA A 183 11.69 -5.60 17.04
N HIS A 184 12.34 -6.54 16.33
CA HIS A 184 12.65 -6.43 14.91
C HIS A 184 12.18 -7.66 14.14
N VAL A 185 11.77 -7.44 12.89
CA VAL A 185 11.47 -8.51 11.93
C VAL A 185 12.07 -8.15 10.57
N SER A 186 12.73 -9.11 9.92
CA SER A 186 13.27 -8.97 8.55
C SER A 186 12.90 -10.15 7.67
N VAL A 187 12.85 -9.93 6.36
CA VAL A 187 12.70 -10.98 5.32
C VAL A 187 13.89 -10.93 4.37
#